data_AF-A0A5B0MNY2-F1
#
_entry.id   AF-A0A5B0MNY2-F1
#
_cell.length_a   1.000
_cell.length_b   1.000
_cell.length_c   1.000
_cell.angle_alpha   90.00
_cell.angle_beta   90.00
_cell.angle_gamma   90.00
#
_symmetry.space_group_name_H-M   'P 1'
#
loop_
_entity.id
_entity.type
_entity.pdbx_description
1 polymer ?
#
loop_
_entity_poly.entity_id
_entity_poly.type
_entity_poly.pdbx_seq_one_letter_code
_entity_poly.pdbx_strand_id
1 'polypeptide(L)'
;MASQLNATEGVPLLLLLATCWPVAIQLILENLKITEDNITFVRAELKRPKIRILHLPILYSLKSDHDLIPIIKQQGTRSKDIALLLIYSGQRNATLQVMKNVNKARGTPGAEYNPWSLVIRCYHANTGDYAKEDAIKAFASGKFPYISCTMALR
;
A
#
# COMPACT_ATOMS: atom_id res chain seq x y z
N MET A 1 12.17 -38.86 1.84
CA MET A 1 12.89 -38.51 0.61
C MET A 1 12.05 -37.47 -0.11
N ALA A 2 12.53 -36.24 -0.22
CA ALA A 2 11.83 -35.19 -0.95
C ALA A 2 12.03 -35.42 -2.45
N SER A 3 10.94 -35.56 -3.19
CA SER A 3 10.96 -35.62 -4.65
C SER A 3 11.62 -34.36 -5.20
N GLN A 4 12.68 -34.51 -5.99
CA GLN A 4 13.34 -33.39 -6.65
C GLN A 4 12.35 -32.73 -7.62
N LEU A 5 12.20 -31.40 -7.54
CA LEU A 5 11.68 -30.63 -8.67
C LEU A 5 12.76 -30.61 -9.75
N ASN A 6 12.86 -31.70 -10.51
CA ASN A 6 13.69 -31.70 -11.69
C ASN A 6 12.91 -30.92 -12.77
N ALA A 7 13.42 -29.76 -13.17
CA ALA A 7 12.91 -28.98 -14.30
C ALA A 7 12.93 -29.75 -15.65
N THR A 8 13.34 -31.02 -15.64
CA THR A 8 13.45 -31.93 -16.78
C THR A 8 12.26 -32.88 -16.94
N GLU A 9 11.24 -32.85 -16.07
CA GLU A 9 10.02 -33.67 -16.22
C GLU A 9 9.02 -33.11 -17.27
N GLY A 10 9.44 -32.14 -18.09
CA GLY A 10 8.60 -31.56 -19.15
C GLY A 10 7.54 -30.58 -18.67
N VAL A 11 7.50 -30.25 -17.37
CA VAL A 11 6.59 -29.26 -16.80
C VAL A 11 7.30 -27.90 -16.73
N PRO A 12 6.84 -26.86 -17.45
CA PRO A 12 7.46 -25.55 -17.41
C PRO A 12 7.21 -24.84 -16.07
N LEU A 13 8.23 -24.17 -15.53
CA LEU A 13 8.14 -23.33 -14.33
C LEU A 13 8.13 -21.85 -14.70
N LEU A 14 7.17 -21.09 -14.15
CA LEU A 14 7.13 -19.63 -14.26
C LEU A 14 7.45 -18.99 -12.90
N LEU A 15 8.50 -18.19 -12.84
CA LEU A 15 8.91 -17.43 -11.66
C LEU A 15 8.62 -15.94 -11.86
N LEU A 16 7.80 -15.36 -10.98
CA LEU A 16 7.45 -13.94 -11.00
C LEU A 16 8.11 -13.21 -9.84
N LEU A 17 9.00 -12.27 -10.15
CA LEU A 17 9.76 -11.50 -9.16
C LEU A 17 9.59 -10.00 -9.43
N ALA A 18 9.31 -9.24 -8.37
CA ALA A 18 9.29 -7.78 -8.44
C ALA A 18 10.70 -7.18 -8.35
N THR A 19 11.63 -7.88 -7.70
CA THR A 19 13.03 -7.51 -7.55
C THR A 19 13.92 -8.57 -8.21
N CYS A 20 14.96 -8.15 -8.91
CA CYS A 20 15.82 -9.03 -9.71
C CYS A 20 17.30 -8.92 -9.30
N TRP A 21 17.57 -8.79 -8.00
CA TRP A 21 18.94 -8.64 -7.52
C TRP A 21 19.77 -9.90 -7.88
N PRO A 22 20.94 -9.78 -8.53
CA PRO A 22 21.66 -10.95 -9.06
C PRO A 22 21.95 -12.03 -8.02
N VAL A 23 22.31 -11.64 -6.80
CA VAL A 23 22.55 -12.57 -5.68
C VAL A 23 21.28 -13.38 -5.35
N ALA A 24 20.12 -12.74 -5.35
CA ALA A 24 18.86 -13.42 -5.09
C ALA A 24 18.49 -14.38 -6.22
N ILE A 25 18.72 -13.99 -7.48
CA ILE A 25 18.47 -14.86 -8.65
C ILE A 25 19.37 -16.10 -8.57
N GLN A 26 20.66 -15.92 -8.31
CA GLN A 26 21.61 -17.03 -8.17
C GLN A 26 21.16 -18.01 -7.09
N LEU A 27 20.82 -17.50 -5.89
CA LEU A 27 20.35 -18.36 -4.80
C LEU A 27 19.04 -19.08 -5.16
N ILE A 28 18.11 -18.43 -5.88
CA ILE A 28 16.88 -19.09 -6.34
C ILE A 28 17.20 -20.24 -7.30
N LEU A 29 18.08 -20.01 -8.28
CA LEU A 29 18.50 -21.02 -9.24
C LEU A 29 19.20 -22.20 -8.56
N GLU A 30 20.12 -21.93 -7.62
CA GLU A 30 20.82 -22.94 -6.84
C GLU A 30 19.84 -23.78 -6.00
N ASN A 31 18.90 -23.15 -5.28
CA ASN A 31 17.93 -23.85 -4.44
C ASN A 31 16.94 -24.70 -5.28
N LEU A 32 16.56 -24.20 -6.45
CA LEU A 32 15.69 -24.93 -7.38
C LEU A 32 16.44 -25.90 -8.29
N LYS A 33 17.78 -25.93 -8.21
CA LYS A 33 18.66 -26.74 -9.06
C LYS A 33 18.41 -26.51 -10.56
N ILE A 34 18.11 -25.27 -10.93
CA ILE A 34 17.91 -24.83 -12.31
C ILE A 34 19.20 -24.21 -12.79
N THR A 35 19.75 -24.70 -13.90
CA THR A 35 20.92 -24.07 -14.55
C THR A 35 20.47 -22.84 -15.35
N GLU A 36 21.37 -21.88 -15.54
CA GLU A 36 21.05 -20.66 -16.31
C GLU A 36 20.61 -20.96 -17.75
N ASP A 37 21.15 -22.01 -18.37
CA ASP A 37 20.78 -22.45 -19.72
C ASP A 37 19.32 -22.93 -19.82
N ASN A 38 18.70 -23.30 -18.69
CA ASN A 38 17.34 -23.82 -18.61
C ASN A 38 16.31 -22.76 -18.19
N ILE A 39 16.69 -21.48 -18.11
CA ILE A 39 15.78 -20.39 -17.76
C ILE A 39 15.81 -19.27 -18.81
N THR A 40 14.63 -18.78 -19.17
CA THR A 40 14.49 -17.57 -19.98
C THR A 40 14.14 -16.39 -19.09
N PHE A 41 15.00 -15.37 -19.08
CA PHE A 41 14.76 -14.15 -18.30
C PHE A 41 13.95 -13.13 -19.10
N VAL A 42 12.80 -12.73 -18.57
CA VAL A 42 12.03 -11.56 -19.04
C VAL A 42 12.14 -10.47 -17.99
N ARG A 43 12.68 -9.30 -18.37
CA ARG A 43 12.88 -8.15 -17.47
C ARG A 43 12.15 -6.94 -18.01
N ALA A 44 11.37 -6.30 -17.16
CA ALA A 44 10.68 -5.05 -17.47
C ALA A 44 11.30 -3.89 -16.69
N GLU A 45 11.25 -2.68 -17.26
CA GLU A 45 11.68 -1.47 -16.57
C GLU A 45 10.64 -1.04 -15.53
N LEU A 46 11.09 -0.61 -14.35
CA LEU A 46 10.21 -0.08 -13.28
C LEU A 46 9.83 1.40 -13.51
N LYS A 47 9.98 1.92 -14.72
CA LYS A 47 9.72 3.33 -15.02
C LYS A 47 8.22 3.59 -15.09
N ARG A 48 7.74 4.52 -14.25
CA ARG A 48 6.36 5.01 -14.24
C ARG A 48 6.33 6.51 -14.52
N PRO A 49 6.36 6.94 -15.80
CA PRO A 49 6.53 8.35 -16.16
C PRO A 49 5.38 9.26 -15.69
N LYS A 50 4.22 8.68 -15.37
CA LYS A 50 3.06 9.40 -14.82
C LYS A 50 3.16 9.67 -13.32
N ILE A 51 4.10 9.04 -12.61
CA ILE A 51 4.32 9.25 -11.17
C ILE A 51 5.33 10.38 -10.97
N ARG A 52 4.95 11.35 -10.14
CA ARG A 52 5.83 12.43 -9.69
C ARG A 52 6.15 12.24 -8.22
N ILE A 53 7.43 12.30 -7.87
CA ILE A 53 7.90 12.22 -6.49
C ILE A 53 8.18 13.63 -6.01
N LEU A 54 7.56 14.01 -4.90
CA LEU A 54 7.78 15.28 -4.23
C LEU A 54 8.36 14.98 -2.84
N HIS A 55 9.41 15.68 -2.46
CA HIS A 55 9.97 15.63 -1.11
C HIS A 55 9.61 16.93 -0.39
N LEU A 56 8.92 16.81 0.74
CA LEU A 56 8.50 17.94 1.57
C LEU A 56 9.20 17.86 2.92
N PRO A 57 9.80 18.95 3.43
CA PRO A 57 10.33 18.97 4.79
C PRO A 57 9.16 18.91 5.79
N ILE A 58 9.34 18.13 6.84
CA ILE A 58 8.36 17.98 7.93
C ILE A 58 8.71 19.01 9.02
N LEU A 59 7.75 19.85 9.42
CA LEU A 59 7.97 20.92 10.40
C LEU A 59 7.57 20.52 11.82
N TYR A 60 6.63 19.58 11.95
CA TYR A 60 6.16 19.08 13.23
C TYR A 60 6.65 17.66 13.50
N SER A 61 6.45 17.19 14.74
CA SER A 61 6.81 15.81 15.05
C SER A 61 5.95 14.83 14.23
N LEU A 62 6.55 13.73 13.78
CA LEU A 62 5.82 12.62 13.15
C LEU A 62 4.70 12.06 14.05
N LYS A 63 4.86 12.21 15.38
CA LYS A 63 3.84 11.80 16.35
C LYS A 63 2.62 12.71 16.33
N SER A 64 2.77 14.00 16.05
CA SER A 64 1.66 14.95 15.93
C SER A 64 1.05 14.98 14.54
N ASP A 65 1.86 14.77 13.49
CA ASP A 65 1.44 14.73 12.08
C ASP A 65 0.66 15.98 11.61
N HIS A 66 0.95 17.14 12.22
CA HIS A 66 0.24 18.39 11.90
C HIS A 66 0.55 18.91 10.49
N ASP A 67 1.70 18.54 9.91
CA ASP A 67 2.05 18.86 8.52
C ASP A 67 1.05 18.31 7.50
N LEU A 68 0.25 17.31 7.88
CA LEU A 68 -0.78 16.74 7.01
C LEU A 68 -1.98 17.68 6.83
N ILE A 69 -2.32 18.49 7.84
CA ILE A 69 -3.51 19.37 7.82
C ILE A 69 -3.54 20.29 6.58
N PRO A 70 -2.47 21.02 6.22
CA PRO A 70 -2.47 21.87 5.02
C PRO A 70 -2.49 21.09 3.70
N ILE A 71 -2.11 19.81 3.68
CA ILE A 71 -2.11 18.95 2.48
C ILE A 71 -3.53 18.46 2.15
N ILE A 72 -4.35 18.23 3.18
CA ILE A 72 -5.71 17.70 3.04
C ILE A 72 -6.67 18.79 2.56
N LYS A 73 -7.58 18.40 1.65
CA LYS A 73 -8.62 19.32 1.14
C LYS A 73 -9.58 19.71 2.27
N GLN A 74 -9.75 21.00 2.51
CA GLN A 74 -10.56 21.52 3.60
C GLN A 74 -12.07 21.29 3.40
N GLN A 75 -12.85 21.52 4.45
CA GLN A 75 -14.30 21.22 4.58
C GLN A 75 -15.16 21.61 3.36
N GLY A 76 -14.84 22.69 2.65
CA GLY A 76 -15.64 23.18 1.51
C GLY A 76 -15.66 22.28 0.26
N THR A 77 -14.73 21.33 0.14
CA THR A 77 -14.71 20.39 -1.01
C THR A 77 -15.52 19.14 -0.69
N ARG A 78 -16.48 18.75 -1.55
CA ARG A 78 -17.23 17.50 -1.34
C ARG A 78 -16.30 16.31 -1.48
N SER A 79 -16.53 15.26 -0.69
CA SER A 79 -15.69 14.04 -0.71
C SER A 79 -15.56 13.41 -2.10
N LYS A 80 -16.60 13.54 -2.95
CA LYS A 80 -16.62 13.02 -4.33
C LYS A 80 -15.69 13.76 -5.30
N ASP A 81 -15.33 15.00 -4.96
CA ASP A 81 -14.49 15.86 -5.81
C ASP A 81 -13.00 15.74 -5.45
N ILE A 82 -12.68 14.85 -4.50
CA ILE A 82 -11.33 14.64 -3.98
C ILE A 82 -10.76 13.39 -4.62
N ALA A 83 -9.56 13.50 -5.18
CA ALA A 83 -8.82 12.34 -5.67
C ALA A 83 -8.56 11.35 -4.53
N LEU A 84 -8.72 10.07 -4.82
CA LEU A 84 -8.42 8.99 -3.89
C LEU A 84 -6.97 9.06 -3.41
N LEU A 85 -6.77 9.05 -2.09
CA LEU A 85 -5.46 9.20 -1.47
C LEU A 85 -5.21 8.13 -0.40
N LEU A 86 -4.07 7.44 -0.55
CA LEU A 86 -3.54 6.53 0.46
C LEU A 86 -2.50 7.26 1.31
N ILE A 87 -2.66 7.18 2.62
CA ILE A 87 -1.73 7.75 3.60
C ILE A 87 -1.10 6.60 4.37
N TYR A 88 0.20 6.40 4.18
CA TYR A 88 0.95 5.34 4.82
C TYR A 88 1.61 5.82 6.11
N SER A 89 1.54 5.00 7.15
CA SER A 89 2.24 5.24 8.42
C SER A 89 2.94 3.97 8.91
N GLY A 90 4.07 4.15 9.61
CA GLY A 90 4.87 3.04 10.11
C GLY A 90 4.24 2.27 11.28
N GLN A 91 3.27 2.86 11.99
CA GLN A 91 2.64 2.27 13.18
C GLN A 91 1.12 2.42 13.16
N ARG A 92 0.40 1.48 13.78
CA ARG A 92 -1.07 1.53 13.90
C ARG A 92 -1.53 2.78 14.65
N ASN A 93 -0.87 3.14 15.75
CA ASN A 93 -1.24 4.35 16.50
C ASN A 93 -1.06 5.62 15.66
N ALA A 94 -0.06 5.67 14.78
CA ALA A 94 0.14 6.78 13.87
C ALA A 94 -0.99 6.89 12.83
N THR A 95 -1.53 5.77 12.33
CA THR A 95 -2.67 5.81 11.41
C THR A 95 -3.93 6.42 12.04
N LEU A 96 -4.16 6.20 13.34
CA LEU A 96 -5.24 6.87 14.06
C LEU A 96 -4.98 8.37 14.21
N GLN A 97 -3.74 8.78 14.47
CA GLN A 97 -3.37 10.20 14.53
C GLN A 97 -3.59 10.89 13.18
N VAL A 98 -3.19 10.26 12.08
CA VAL A 98 -3.49 10.71 10.71
C VAL A 98 -4.99 10.92 10.54
N MET A 99 -5.82 9.95 10.95
CA MET A 99 -7.28 10.08 10.86
C MET A 99 -7.82 11.26 11.66
N LYS A 100 -7.27 11.53 12.85
CA LYS A 100 -7.63 12.72 13.65
C LYS A 100 -7.32 14.01 12.89
N ASN A 101 -6.14 14.13 12.32
CA ASN A 101 -5.72 15.33 11.59
C ASN A 101 -6.52 15.52 10.29
N VAL A 102 -6.80 14.44 9.56
CA VAL A 102 -7.66 14.47 8.38
C VAL A 102 -9.07 14.93 8.76
N ASN A 103 -9.67 14.34 9.80
CA ASN A 103 -11.00 14.73 10.26
C ASN A 103 -11.03 16.18 10.78
N LYS A 104 -9.98 16.63 11.45
CA LYS A 104 -9.81 18.03 11.86
C LYS A 104 -9.78 18.97 10.63
N ALA A 105 -8.99 18.65 9.60
CA ALA A 105 -8.93 19.44 8.37
C ALA A 105 -10.26 19.44 7.60
N ARG A 106 -11.04 18.37 7.74
CA ARG A 106 -12.35 18.16 7.10
C ARG A 106 -13.53 18.70 7.90
N GLY A 107 -13.30 19.22 9.11
CA GLY A 107 -14.36 19.77 9.98
C GLY A 107 -15.23 18.69 10.63
N THR A 108 -14.73 17.45 10.76
CA THR A 108 -15.45 16.31 11.34
C THR A 108 -14.68 15.66 12.51
N PRO A 109 -14.15 16.43 13.49
CA PRO A 109 -13.38 15.86 14.59
C PRO A 109 -14.20 14.80 15.36
N GLY A 110 -13.57 13.68 15.73
CA GLY A 110 -14.23 12.54 16.38
C GLY A 110 -14.72 11.48 15.40
N ALA A 111 -14.90 11.82 14.10
CA ALA A 111 -15.34 10.85 13.09
C ALA A 111 -14.26 9.80 12.75
N GLU A 112 -13.03 9.92 13.26
CA GLU A 112 -12.00 8.89 13.18
C GLU A 112 -12.40 7.56 13.85
N TYR A 113 -13.35 7.61 14.80
CA TYR A 113 -13.88 6.44 15.49
C TYR A 113 -15.13 5.85 14.80
N ASN A 114 -15.63 6.49 13.74
CA ASN A 114 -16.78 5.99 12.98
C ASN A 114 -16.32 5.00 11.89
N PRO A 115 -16.65 3.70 11.99
CA PRO A 115 -16.26 2.71 10.98
C PRO A 115 -16.88 2.98 9.60
N TRP A 116 -17.98 3.73 9.55
CA TRP A 116 -18.71 4.08 8.34
C TRP A 116 -18.41 5.50 7.84
N SER A 117 -17.32 6.11 8.32
CA SER A 117 -16.92 7.45 7.89
C SER A 117 -16.86 7.57 6.35
N LEU A 118 -17.41 8.66 5.83
CA LEU A 118 -17.36 9.06 4.42
C LEU A 118 -16.14 9.95 4.10
N VAL A 119 -15.23 10.09 5.07
CA VAL A 119 -14.02 10.90 4.97
C VAL A 119 -12.79 10.00 4.89
N ILE A 120 -12.53 9.24 5.96
CA ILE A 120 -11.34 8.41 6.08
C ILE A 120 -11.62 7.12 6.82
N ARG A 121 -11.01 6.02 6.36
CA ARG A 121 -11.05 4.72 7.04
C ARG A 121 -9.64 4.16 7.23
N CYS A 122 -9.47 3.29 8.23
CA CYS A 122 -8.19 2.63 8.50
C CYS A 122 -8.06 1.28 7.79
N TYR A 123 -6.83 0.91 7.43
CA TYR A 123 -6.52 -0.44 6.92
C TYR A 123 -5.23 -0.98 7.53
N HIS A 124 -5.34 -2.11 8.24
CA HIS A 124 -4.23 -2.81 8.88
C HIS A 124 -4.29 -4.32 8.63
N ALA A 125 -3.18 -5.00 8.89
CA ALA A 125 -3.14 -6.47 8.89
C ALA A 125 -4.20 -7.08 9.84
N ASN A 126 -4.40 -6.46 11.00
CA ASN A 126 -5.34 -6.92 12.03
C ASN A 126 -6.78 -6.43 11.83
N THR A 127 -7.09 -5.66 10.77
CA THR A 127 -8.47 -5.32 10.43
C THR A 127 -9.20 -6.61 10.01
N GLY A 128 -10.44 -6.82 10.47
CA GLY A 128 -11.22 -7.99 10.07
C GLY A 128 -11.43 -8.05 8.56
N ASP A 129 -11.44 -9.24 7.97
CA ASP A 129 -11.39 -9.40 6.51
C ASP A 129 -12.59 -8.79 5.79
N TYR A 130 -13.80 -8.94 6.35
CA TYR A 130 -14.99 -8.26 5.82
C TYR A 130 -14.87 -6.73 5.83
N ALA A 131 -14.25 -6.15 6.86
CA ALA A 131 -14.04 -4.71 6.95
C ALA A 131 -12.97 -4.22 5.96
N LYS A 132 -11.92 -5.03 5.72
CA LYS A 132 -10.92 -4.77 4.68
C LYS A 132 -11.56 -4.75 3.30
N GLU A 133 -12.35 -5.77 2.98
CA GLU A 133 -13.04 -5.86 1.69
C GLU A 133 -14.04 -4.71 1.49
N ASP A 134 -14.88 -4.40 2.48
CA ASP A 134 -15.82 -3.28 2.38
C ASP A 134 -15.08 -1.96 2.18
N ALA A 135 -14.01 -1.70 2.94
CA ALA A 135 -13.21 -0.49 2.81
C ALA A 135 -12.59 -0.36 1.41
N ILE A 136 -12.01 -1.44 0.87
CA ILE A 136 -11.42 -1.43 -0.48
C ILE A 136 -12.50 -1.22 -1.54
N LYS A 137 -13.62 -1.95 -1.49
CA LYS A 137 -14.74 -1.82 -2.44
C LYS A 137 -15.30 -0.40 -2.40
N ALA A 138 -15.54 0.14 -1.21
CA ALA A 138 -16.05 1.49 -1.03
C ALA A 138 -15.05 2.56 -1.50
N PHE A 139 -13.76 2.41 -1.23
CA PHE A 139 -12.71 3.32 -1.70
C PHE A 139 -12.58 3.30 -3.23
N ALA A 140 -12.49 2.12 -3.83
CA ALA A 140 -12.40 1.95 -5.28
C ALA A 140 -13.63 2.51 -6.02
N SER A 141 -14.80 2.47 -5.38
CA SER A 141 -16.04 3.10 -5.90
C SER A 141 -16.16 4.60 -5.61
N GLY A 142 -15.19 5.23 -4.96
CA GLY A 142 -15.20 6.66 -4.66
C GLY A 142 -16.16 7.10 -3.55
N LYS A 143 -16.60 6.18 -2.66
CA LYS A 143 -17.50 6.53 -1.55
C LYS A 143 -16.84 7.40 -0.48
N PHE A 144 -15.53 7.26 -0.30
CA PHE A 144 -14.74 8.10 0.58
C PHE A 144 -13.31 8.28 -0.01
N PRO A 145 -12.64 9.41 0.24
CA PRO A 145 -11.41 9.76 -0.47
C PRO A 145 -10.11 9.33 0.19
N TYR A 146 -10.09 9.00 1.49
CA TYR A 146 -8.85 8.75 2.22
C TYR A 146 -8.79 7.37 2.86
N ILE A 147 -7.68 6.66 2.71
CA ILE A 147 -7.33 5.50 3.56
C ILE A 147 -6.07 5.82 4.35
N SER A 148 -6.15 5.63 5.67
CA SER A 148 -4.98 5.62 6.56
C SER A 148 -4.53 4.18 6.78
N CYS A 149 -3.30 3.84 6.41
CA CYS A 149 -2.87 2.45 6.38
C CYS A 149 -1.43 2.24 6.84
N THR A 150 -1.14 1.01 7.25
CA THR A 150 0.25 0.54 7.37
C THR A 150 0.67 -0.14 6.07
N MET A 151 1.90 -0.63 5.98
CA MET A 151 2.40 -1.44 4.85
C MET A 151 1.64 -2.77 4.63
N ALA A 152 0.55 -3.02 5.35
CA ALA A 152 -0.28 -4.19 5.22
C ALA A 152 -1.41 -4.05 4.18
N LEU A 153 -1.59 -2.87 3.58
CA LEU A 153 -2.53 -2.70 2.47
C LEU A 153 -2.06 -3.54 1.28
N ARG A 154 -2.85 -4.56 0.93
CA ARG A 154 -2.61 -5.51 -0.16
C ARG A 154 -3.84 -5.53 -1.05
#